data_AF-P0CL29-F1
#
_entry.id   AF-P0CL29-F1
#
_cell.length_a   1.000
_cell.length_b   1.000
_cell.length_c   1.000
_cell.angle_alpha   90.00
_cell.angle_beta   90.00
_cell.angle_gamma   90.00
#
_symmetry.space_group_name_H-M   'P 1'
#
loop_
_entity.id
_entity.type
_entity.pdbx_description
1 polymer ?
#
loop_
_entity_poly.entity_id
_entity_poly.type
_entity_poly.pdbx_seq_one_letter_code
_entity_poly.pdbx_strand_id
1 'polypeptide(L)'
;MESIILSIAIFIGVLLGTSVGTFSGSGISAGVGASSGSGISAGVGASSGSSTSVGVGTFGGSSTSVGVGTFGGSSTSVGVGTFSGSRTSPDVDAGSGSSTSPDVGAGSGSSISAGVGTFSGSRTSPDVDAGSGSSTSPDVGAGSGSSISAGVGSRIGTGISTTMNARVAVLITAAILSAPVTAIALLEARR
;
A
#
# COMPACT_ATOMS: atom_id res chain seq x y z
N MET A 1 0.63 -53.14 -13.25
CA MET A 1 -0.07 -52.15 -14.09
C MET A 1 -0.66 -51.12 -13.15
N GLU A 2 0.16 -50.14 -12.81
CA GLU A 2 -0.08 -48.76 -13.27
C GLU A 2 -1.25 -48.09 -12.56
N SER A 3 -1.24 -48.17 -11.23
CA SER A 3 -1.74 -47.06 -10.44
C SER A 3 -0.65 -46.47 -9.57
N ILE A 4 0.48 -46.16 -10.22
CA ILE A 4 1.02 -44.80 -10.10
C ILE A 4 0.00 -43.86 -10.76
N ILE A 5 -1.27 -43.92 -10.33
CA ILE A 5 -2.23 -42.86 -10.55
C ILE A 5 -1.69 -41.83 -9.58
N LEU A 6 -0.74 -41.06 -10.10
CA LEU A 6 -0.46 -39.69 -9.77
C LEU A 6 -1.46 -39.24 -8.70
N SER A 7 -1.00 -39.30 -7.47
CA SER A 7 -1.73 -39.21 -6.21
C SER A 7 -2.38 -37.84 -6.03
N ILE A 8 -3.25 -37.49 -6.97
CA ILE A 8 -4.24 -36.43 -6.91
C ILE A 8 -5.25 -36.92 -5.88
N ALA A 9 -4.89 -36.75 -4.62
CA ALA A 9 -5.82 -36.87 -3.52
C ALA A 9 -6.77 -35.66 -3.63
N ILE A 10 -7.78 -35.76 -4.50
CA ILE A 10 -8.96 -34.91 -4.41
C ILE A 10 -9.66 -35.35 -3.14
N PHE A 11 -9.40 -34.65 -2.04
CA PHE A 11 -10.16 -34.81 -0.82
C PHE A 11 -11.34 -33.85 -0.87
N ILE A 12 -12.56 -34.40 -0.92
CA ILE A 12 -13.79 -33.65 -0.68
C ILE A 12 -14.17 -33.89 0.78
N GLY A 13 -14.09 -32.86 1.62
CA GLY A 13 -14.46 -32.97 3.04
C GLY A 13 -13.44 -32.35 3.98
N VAL A 14 -13.05 -33.08 5.03
CA VAL A 14 -12.11 -32.64 6.06
C VAL A 14 -10.74 -33.29 5.90
N LEU A 15 -9.74 -32.49 5.53
CA LEU A 15 -8.34 -32.92 5.50
C LEU A 15 -7.62 -32.49 6.78
N LEU A 16 -6.94 -33.45 7.42
CA LEU A 16 -6.04 -33.25 8.55
C LEU A 16 -4.71 -33.92 8.23
N GLY A 17 -3.67 -33.15 7.91
CA GLY A 17 -2.31 -33.68 7.75
C GLY A 17 -1.47 -33.05 6.65
N THR A 18 -0.41 -33.76 6.26
CA THR A 18 0.44 -33.36 5.15
C THR A 18 -0.14 -33.85 3.83
N SER A 19 -0.15 -32.99 2.81
CA SER A 19 -0.71 -33.34 1.51
C SER A 19 0.06 -32.71 0.36
N VAL A 20 0.10 -33.43 -0.76
CA VAL A 20 0.46 -32.87 -2.07
C VAL A 20 -0.74 -33.08 -2.98
N GLY A 21 -1.35 -32.02 -3.49
CA GLY A 21 -2.49 -32.14 -4.39
C GLY A 21 -3.53 -31.04 -4.30
N THR A 22 -4.75 -31.36 -4.74
CA THR A 22 -5.88 -30.42 -4.82
C THR A 22 -6.93 -30.76 -3.77
N PHE A 23 -7.23 -29.83 -2.88
CA PHE A 23 -8.20 -30.00 -1.80
C PHE A 23 -9.42 -29.09 -2.00
N SER A 24 -10.63 -29.61 -1.75
CA SER A 24 -11.85 -28.80 -1.72
C SER A 24 -12.69 -29.12 -0.48
N GLY A 25 -12.85 -28.16 0.41
CA GLY A 25 -13.62 -28.34 1.64
C GLY A 25 -13.07 -27.52 2.81
N SER A 26 -13.22 -28.06 4.02
CA SER A 26 -12.74 -27.42 5.24
C SER A 26 -11.63 -28.23 5.88
N GLY A 27 -10.48 -27.65 6.22
CA GLY A 27 -9.38 -28.48 6.74
C GLY A 27 -8.20 -27.74 7.33
N ILE A 28 -7.29 -28.51 7.94
CA ILE A 28 -5.99 -28.07 8.43
C ILE A 28 -4.93 -28.90 7.69
N SER A 29 -4.13 -28.25 6.85
CA SER A 29 -3.16 -28.97 6.02
C SER A 29 -1.80 -28.30 5.99
N ALA A 30 -0.77 -29.11 5.82
CA ALA A 30 0.56 -28.63 5.44
C ALA A 30 1.00 -29.28 4.13
N GLY A 31 1.67 -28.55 3.24
CA GLY A 31 2.26 -29.16 2.05
C GLY A 31 2.20 -28.31 0.78
N VAL A 32 2.07 -28.98 -0.37
CA VAL A 32 2.20 -28.33 -1.69
C VAL A 32 0.95 -28.61 -2.52
N GLY A 33 0.21 -27.58 -2.90
CA GLY A 33 -1.05 -27.83 -3.59
C GLY A 33 -1.98 -26.66 -3.78
N ALA A 34 -3.13 -26.95 -4.37
CA ALA A 34 -4.24 -26.01 -4.48
C ALA A 34 -5.32 -26.38 -3.47
N SER A 35 -5.84 -25.41 -2.73
CA SER A 35 -6.92 -25.61 -1.77
C SER A 35 -8.05 -24.61 -2.05
N SER A 36 -9.29 -25.08 -1.95
CA SER A 36 -10.48 -24.23 -2.06
C SER A 36 -11.42 -24.52 -0.89
N GLY A 37 -11.90 -23.47 -0.22
CA GLY A 37 -12.85 -23.56 0.90
C GLY A 37 -12.38 -22.83 2.14
N SER A 38 -12.57 -23.46 3.31
CA SER A 38 -12.34 -22.81 4.61
C SER A 38 -11.31 -23.56 5.44
N GLY A 39 -10.15 -22.98 5.72
CA GLY A 39 -9.13 -23.77 6.40
C GLY A 39 -7.90 -23.03 6.90
N ILE A 40 -7.04 -23.81 7.55
CA ILE A 40 -5.72 -23.37 7.99
C ILE A 40 -4.70 -24.14 7.16
N SER A 41 -3.81 -23.43 6.44
CA SER A 41 -2.81 -24.07 5.60
C SER A 41 -1.40 -23.53 5.85
N ALA A 42 -0.40 -24.41 5.80
CA ALA A 42 1.01 -24.02 5.81
C ALA A 42 1.71 -24.68 4.61
N GLY A 43 2.23 -23.91 3.65
CA GLY A 43 2.71 -24.56 2.44
C GLY A 43 3.05 -23.70 1.23
N VAL A 44 3.12 -24.36 0.09
CA VAL A 44 3.34 -23.72 -1.22
C VAL A 44 2.17 -24.03 -2.14
N GLY A 45 1.56 -23.01 -2.72
CA GLY A 45 0.56 -23.18 -3.77
C GLY A 45 -0.59 -22.18 -3.70
N ALA A 46 -1.77 -22.59 -4.18
CA ALA A 46 -2.91 -21.71 -4.35
C ALA A 46 -3.97 -21.99 -3.29
N SER A 47 -4.51 -20.97 -2.64
CA SER A 47 -5.61 -21.09 -1.70
C SER A 47 -6.71 -20.12 -2.10
N SER A 48 -7.95 -20.59 -2.22
CA SER A 48 -9.12 -19.75 -2.44
C SER A 48 -10.19 -19.98 -1.38
N GLY A 49 -10.85 -18.91 -0.94
CA GLY A 49 -11.96 -18.96 0.01
C GLY A 49 -11.66 -18.22 1.31
N SER A 50 -12.03 -18.83 2.44
CA SER A 50 -11.93 -18.23 3.77
C SER A 50 -10.83 -18.91 4.57
N SER A 51 -9.60 -18.43 4.48
CA SER A 51 -8.44 -19.20 4.94
C SER A 51 -7.45 -18.41 5.77
N THR A 52 -6.86 -19.09 6.76
CA THR A 52 -5.62 -18.67 7.41
C THR A 52 -4.47 -19.43 6.76
N SER A 53 -3.51 -18.73 6.17
CA SER A 53 -2.44 -19.38 5.42
C SER A 53 -1.06 -18.83 5.75
N VAL A 54 -0.07 -19.71 5.82
CA VAL A 54 1.34 -19.33 5.93
C VAL A 54 2.09 -19.99 4.78
N GLY A 55 2.72 -19.24 3.89
CA GLY A 55 3.29 -19.90 2.72
C GLY A 55 3.74 -19.04 1.55
N VAL A 56 3.93 -19.72 0.43
CA VAL A 56 4.29 -19.09 -0.85
C VAL A 56 3.25 -19.46 -1.90
N GLY A 57 2.69 -18.49 -2.62
CA GLY A 57 1.85 -18.77 -3.78
C GLY A 57 0.71 -17.78 -3.99
N THR A 58 -0.51 -18.27 -4.18
CA THR A 58 -1.65 -17.45 -4.64
C THR A 58 -2.83 -17.57 -3.70
N PHE A 59 -3.16 -16.48 -2.99
CA PHE A 59 -4.17 -16.45 -1.95
C PHE A 59 -5.34 -15.58 -2.40
N GLY A 60 -6.51 -16.16 -2.59
CA GLY A 60 -7.73 -15.48 -3.02
C GLY A 60 -8.86 -15.59 -1.99
N GLY A 61 -9.67 -14.54 -1.87
CA GLY A 61 -10.90 -14.54 -1.07
C GLY A 61 -10.76 -13.73 0.22
N SER A 62 -11.28 -14.26 1.32
CA SER A 62 -11.24 -13.61 2.64
C SER A 62 -10.17 -14.29 3.49
N SER A 63 -8.94 -13.80 3.43
CA SER A 63 -7.80 -14.55 3.99
C SER A 63 -6.97 -13.76 5.00
N THR A 64 -6.54 -14.46 6.04
CA THR A 64 -5.42 -14.02 6.88
C THR A 64 -4.19 -14.76 6.39
N SER A 65 -3.21 -14.06 5.84
CA SER A 65 -2.08 -14.73 5.19
C SER A 65 -0.74 -14.16 5.62
N VAL A 66 0.26 -15.03 5.79
CA VAL A 66 1.65 -14.62 5.97
C VAL A 66 2.48 -15.30 4.91
N GLY A 67 3.11 -14.56 4.00
CA GLY A 67 3.73 -15.24 2.88
C GLY A 67 4.29 -14.40 1.75
N VAL A 68 4.69 -15.10 0.69
CA VAL A 68 5.18 -14.48 -0.54
C VAL A 68 4.28 -14.89 -1.70
N GLY A 69 3.85 -13.93 -2.51
CA GLY A 69 3.20 -14.20 -3.79
C GLY A 69 2.05 -13.26 -4.11
N THR A 70 0.94 -13.83 -4.54
CA THR A 70 -0.18 -13.09 -5.13
C THR A 70 -1.37 -13.14 -4.18
N PHE A 71 -1.88 -11.99 -3.78
CA PHE A 71 -2.95 -11.85 -2.79
C PHE A 71 -4.14 -11.15 -3.44
N GLY A 72 -5.33 -11.73 -3.31
CA GLY A 72 -6.55 -11.24 -3.93
C GLY A 72 -7.74 -11.28 -2.97
N GLY A 73 -8.57 -10.23 -2.98
CA GLY A 73 -9.80 -10.17 -2.19
C GLY A 73 -9.66 -9.29 -0.94
N SER A 74 -10.26 -9.74 0.17
CA SER A 74 -10.28 -9.01 1.44
C SER A 74 -9.34 -9.70 2.42
N SER A 75 -8.15 -9.12 2.62
CA SER A 75 -7.08 -9.83 3.32
C SER A 75 -6.48 -9.06 4.48
N THR A 76 -6.15 -9.79 5.52
CA THR A 76 -5.17 -9.36 6.54
C THR A 76 -3.89 -10.12 6.23
N SER A 77 -3.07 -9.57 5.34
CA SER A 77 -1.88 -10.26 4.83
C SER A 77 -0.60 -9.54 5.19
N VAL A 78 0.42 -10.28 5.62
CA VAL A 78 1.80 -9.80 5.76
C VAL A 78 2.69 -10.59 4.81
N GLY A 79 3.50 -9.93 4.01
CA GLY A 79 4.08 -10.57 2.86
C GLY A 79 4.69 -9.66 1.81
N VAL A 80 5.08 -10.32 0.72
CA VAL A 80 5.77 -9.73 -0.41
C VAL A 80 5.21 -10.31 -1.70
N GLY A 81 4.97 -9.46 -2.69
CA GLY A 81 4.57 -9.84 -4.03
C GLY A 81 3.54 -8.89 -4.63
N THR A 82 2.35 -9.38 -4.94
CA THR A 82 1.33 -8.58 -5.63
C THR A 82 -0.02 -8.65 -4.97
N PHE A 83 -0.72 -7.52 -4.94
CA PHE A 83 -2.00 -7.41 -4.26
C PHE A 83 -3.12 -6.88 -5.15
N SER A 84 -4.33 -7.42 -5.00
CA SER A 84 -5.54 -6.87 -5.58
C SER A 84 -6.74 -6.99 -4.63
N GLY A 85 -7.23 -5.88 -4.09
CA GLY A 85 -8.46 -5.84 -3.29
C GLY A 85 -8.40 -4.91 -2.09
N SER A 86 -8.90 -5.36 -0.94
CA SER A 86 -8.90 -4.59 0.31
C SER A 86 -7.98 -5.23 1.35
N ARG A 87 -7.06 -4.47 1.93
CA ARG A 87 -6.05 -5.00 2.85
C ARG A 87 -5.86 -4.17 4.11
N THR A 88 -5.61 -4.87 5.22
CA THR A 88 -5.27 -4.28 6.52
C THR A 88 -4.04 -4.95 7.12
N SER A 89 -2.86 -4.82 6.52
CA SER A 89 -1.58 -5.22 7.12
C SER A 89 -0.37 -4.68 6.33
N PRO A 90 0.82 -4.58 6.96
CA PRO A 90 2.00 -4.03 6.30
C PRO A 90 2.61 -5.00 5.29
N ASP A 91 2.99 -4.51 4.12
CA ASP A 91 3.47 -5.33 3.01
C ASP A 91 4.58 -4.64 2.18
N VAL A 92 5.17 -5.42 1.27
CA VAL A 92 6.07 -4.93 0.21
C VAL A 92 5.56 -5.42 -1.13
N ASP A 93 4.63 -4.69 -1.73
CA ASP A 93 3.87 -5.19 -2.87
C ASP A 93 3.75 -4.25 -4.08
N ALA A 94 3.49 -4.86 -5.24
CA ALA A 94 2.90 -4.16 -6.37
C ALA A 94 1.41 -4.50 -6.47
N GLY A 95 0.51 -3.52 -6.46
CA GLY A 95 -0.90 -3.86 -6.40
C GLY A 95 -1.90 -2.74 -6.61
N SER A 96 -3.17 -3.12 -6.53
CA SER A 96 -4.28 -2.19 -6.67
C SER A 96 -5.38 -2.44 -5.65
N GLY A 97 -5.98 -1.37 -5.13
CA GLY A 97 -7.16 -1.43 -4.29
C GLY A 97 -7.07 -0.52 -3.08
N SER A 98 -7.62 -0.97 -1.96
CA SER A 98 -7.72 -0.19 -0.72
C SER A 98 -6.78 -0.76 0.34
N SER A 99 -5.92 0.08 0.93
CA SER A 99 -5.00 -0.32 2.00
C SER A 99 -5.08 0.60 3.22
N THR A 100 -4.98 0.03 4.41
CA THR A 100 -5.00 0.74 5.70
C THR A 100 -3.78 0.42 6.55
N SER A 101 -2.65 0.10 5.92
CA SER A 101 -1.41 -0.28 6.61
C SER A 101 -0.17 0.07 5.79
N PRO A 102 0.99 0.27 6.43
CA PRO A 102 2.19 0.74 5.75
C PRO A 102 2.61 -0.17 4.61
N ASP A 103 2.96 0.38 3.46
CA ASP A 103 3.30 -0.41 2.27
C ASP A 103 4.57 0.13 1.59
N VAL A 104 5.34 -0.75 0.98
CA VAL A 104 6.48 -0.38 0.15
C VAL A 104 6.32 -1.01 -1.23
N GLY A 105 6.17 -0.18 -2.25
CA GLY A 105 6.14 -0.67 -3.62
C GLY A 105 5.30 0.18 -4.57
N ALA A 106 4.68 -0.48 -5.54
CA ALA A 106 3.99 0.16 -6.65
C ALA A 106 2.48 -0.07 -6.56
N GLY A 107 1.73 0.95 -6.17
CA GLY A 107 0.32 0.82 -5.85
C GLY A 107 -0.62 1.64 -6.74
N SER A 108 -1.89 1.29 -6.74
CA SER A 108 -2.97 2.19 -7.16
C SER A 108 -4.23 2.01 -6.33
N GLY A 109 -5.02 3.07 -6.17
CA GLY A 109 -6.31 3.01 -5.48
C GLY A 109 -6.40 3.99 -4.31
N SER A 110 -6.75 3.50 -3.12
CA SER A 110 -7.00 4.34 -1.94
C SER A 110 -6.22 3.84 -0.73
N SER A 111 -5.33 4.67 -0.18
CA SER A 111 -4.50 4.27 0.96
C SER A 111 -4.66 5.22 2.15
N ILE A 112 -4.79 4.64 3.33
CA ILE A 112 -4.79 5.35 4.62
C ILE A 112 -3.64 4.77 5.45
N SER A 113 -2.42 5.02 4.98
CA SER A 113 -1.19 4.55 5.61
C SER A 113 0.04 5.14 4.95
N ALA A 114 1.15 5.14 5.69
CA ALA A 114 2.43 5.57 5.17
C ALA A 114 2.93 4.63 4.06
N GLY A 115 3.45 5.20 2.99
CA GLY A 115 3.93 4.48 1.83
C GLY A 115 5.35 4.91 1.43
N VAL A 116 6.04 4.00 0.75
CA VAL A 116 7.24 4.34 -0.02
C VAL A 116 7.17 3.66 -1.39
N GLY A 117 7.43 4.40 -2.46
CA GLY A 117 7.51 3.86 -3.81
C GLY A 117 6.78 4.68 -4.87
N THR A 118 5.88 4.04 -5.62
CA THR A 118 5.12 4.71 -6.68
C THR A 118 3.64 4.49 -6.52
N PHE A 119 2.83 5.53 -6.69
CA PHE A 119 1.39 5.37 -6.45
C PHE A 119 0.49 6.23 -7.31
N SER A 120 -0.65 5.65 -7.69
CA SER A 120 -1.71 6.36 -8.39
C SER A 120 -3.04 6.24 -7.66
N GLY A 121 -3.58 7.35 -7.14
CA GLY A 121 -4.90 7.37 -6.53
C GLY A 121 -5.02 8.35 -5.37
N SER A 122 -5.76 7.96 -4.33
CA SER A 122 -6.01 8.80 -3.16
C SER A 122 -5.22 8.32 -1.96
N ARG A 123 -4.55 9.23 -1.25
CA ARG A 123 -3.81 8.90 -0.04
C ARG A 123 -4.07 9.87 1.11
N THR A 124 -4.15 9.31 2.30
CA THR A 124 -4.27 10.04 3.56
C THR A 124 -3.26 9.49 4.57
N SER A 125 -1.98 9.81 4.41
CA SER A 125 -0.91 9.57 5.39
C SER A 125 0.44 10.11 4.90
N PRO A 126 1.46 10.21 5.77
CA PRO A 126 2.80 10.66 5.38
C PRO A 126 3.49 9.66 4.46
N ASP A 127 3.99 10.13 3.33
CA ASP A 127 4.48 9.26 2.25
C ASP A 127 5.83 9.74 1.67
N VAL A 128 6.52 8.83 0.97
CA VAL A 128 7.68 9.12 0.15
C VAL A 128 7.51 8.47 -1.22
N ASP A 129 6.83 9.15 -2.14
CA ASP A 129 6.41 8.52 -3.38
C ASP A 129 6.51 9.39 -4.63
N ALA A 130 6.72 8.72 -5.77
CA ALA A 130 6.46 9.29 -7.08
C ALA A 130 5.06 8.87 -7.57
N GLY A 131 4.21 9.80 -8.01
CA GLY A 131 2.83 9.40 -8.23
C GLY A 131 1.86 10.40 -8.83
N SER A 132 0.62 9.96 -8.92
CA SER A 132 -0.50 10.78 -9.40
C SER A 132 -1.71 10.65 -8.49
N GLY A 133 -2.50 11.71 -8.36
CA GLY A 133 -3.80 11.68 -7.70
C GLY A 133 -3.91 12.68 -6.55
N SER A 134 -4.63 12.29 -5.51
CA SER A 134 -5.03 13.19 -4.42
C SER A 134 -4.35 12.80 -3.11
N SER A 135 -3.66 13.74 -2.45
CA SER A 135 -3.02 13.49 -1.16
C SER A 135 -3.39 14.52 -0.08
N THR A 136 -3.60 14.04 1.14
CA THR A 136 -3.96 14.85 2.32
C THR A 136 -3.03 14.57 3.50
N SER A 137 -1.73 14.76 3.31
CA SER A 137 -0.69 14.57 4.33
C SER A 137 0.68 15.06 3.84
N PRO A 138 1.68 15.24 4.72
CA PRO A 138 3.07 15.51 4.31
C PRO A 138 3.56 14.43 3.36
N ASP A 139 4.18 14.80 2.24
CA ASP A 139 4.70 13.82 1.28
C ASP A 139 6.05 14.30 0.74
N VAL A 140 6.96 13.38 0.48
CA VAL A 140 8.25 13.64 -0.16
C VAL A 140 8.31 12.94 -1.51
N GLY A 141 8.29 13.70 -2.60
CA GLY A 141 8.42 13.10 -3.92
C GLY A 141 7.94 13.96 -5.08
N ALA A 142 7.78 13.34 -6.25
CA ALA A 142 7.40 14.02 -7.47
C ALA A 142 6.09 13.46 -8.01
N GLY A 143 5.17 14.32 -8.44
CA GLY A 143 3.90 13.80 -8.91
C GLY A 143 2.96 14.81 -9.52
N SER A 144 1.75 14.34 -9.81
CA SER A 144 0.68 15.16 -10.37
C SER A 144 -0.62 15.01 -9.58
N GLY A 145 -1.49 16.01 -9.65
CA GLY A 145 -2.83 15.98 -9.06
C GLY A 145 -3.01 16.97 -7.92
N SER A 146 -3.90 16.63 -6.98
CA SER A 146 -4.35 17.55 -5.93
C SER A 146 -3.66 17.23 -4.61
N SER A 147 -3.16 18.23 -3.89
CA SER A 147 -2.51 17.97 -2.60
C SER A 147 -2.82 19.03 -1.55
N ILE A 148 -3.10 18.58 -0.33
CA ILE A 148 -3.07 19.40 0.88
C ILE A 148 -1.92 18.85 1.73
N SER A 149 -0.76 19.52 1.68
CA SER A 149 0.47 18.94 2.20
C SER A 149 1.52 19.98 2.61
N ALA A 150 2.28 19.66 3.66
CA ALA A 150 3.53 20.33 4.04
C ALA A 150 4.77 19.71 3.36
N GLY A 151 4.56 18.90 2.34
CA GLY A 151 5.57 18.07 1.70
C GLY A 151 6.70 18.81 0.98
N VAL A 152 7.76 18.05 0.65
CA VAL A 152 8.91 18.51 -0.13
C VAL A 152 8.91 17.76 -1.46
N GLY A 153 8.75 18.47 -2.56
CA GLY A 153 8.56 17.79 -3.84
C GLY A 153 8.21 18.70 -5.00
N SER A 154 8.17 18.10 -6.19
CA SER A 154 7.68 18.76 -7.41
C SER A 154 6.30 18.22 -7.73
N ARG A 155 5.26 19.06 -7.63
CA ARG A 155 3.89 18.67 -7.97
C ARG A 155 3.34 19.48 -9.14
N ILE A 156 2.71 18.80 -10.09
CA ILE A 156 1.93 19.40 -11.17
C ILE A 156 0.45 19.25 -10.81
N GLY A 157 -0.20 20.36 -10.47
CA GLY A 157 -1.65 20.37 -10.20
C GLY A 157 -2.05 21.39 -9.15
N THR A 158 -3.22 21.18 -8.55
CA THR A 158 -3.81 22.09 -7.57
C THR A 158 -3.37 21.73 -6.15
N GLY A 159 -2.53 22.56 -5.56
CA GLY A 159 -2.01 22.33 -4.21
C GLY A 159 -2.33 23.45 -3.24
N ILE A 160 -2.76 23.11 -2.03
CA ILE A 160 -2.62 23.99 -0.87
C ILE A 160 -1.37 23.53 -0.13
N SER A 161 -0.29 24.30 -0.29
CA SER A 161 0.95 24.07 0.46
C SER A 161 1.00 24.99 1.67
N THR A 162 1.12 24.42 2.87
CA THR A 162 1.35 25.22 4.08
C THR A 162 2.69 25.95 4.04
N THR A 163 3.68 25.39 3.32
CA THR A 163 4.97 26.03 3.07
C THR A 163 4.82 27.32 2.27
N MET A 164 3.88 27.38 1.30
CA MET A 164 3.56 28.63 0.62
C MET A 164 3.01 29.67 1.58
N ASN A 165 2.11 29.29 2.49
CA ASN A 165 1.59 30.23 3.49
C ASN A 165 2.71 30.76 4.39
N ALA A 166 3.66 29.92 4.82
CA ALA A 166 4.81 30.37 5.59
C ALA A 166 5.69 31.35 4.79
N ARG A 167 6.00 31.05 3.52
CA ARG A 167 6.80 31.93 2.66
C ARG A 167 6.12 33.26 2.38
N VAL A 168 4.82 33.23 2.07
CA VAL A 168 4.02 34.45 1.83
C VAL A 168 3.97 35.30 3.10
N ALA A 169 3.76 34.70 4.26
CA ALA A 169 3.77 35.42 5.55
C ALA A 169 5.13 36.08 5.83
N VAL A 170 6.24 35.37 5.58
CA VAL A 170 7.60 35.92 5.74
C VAL A 170 7.84 37.09 4.78
N LEU A 171 7.43 36.97 3.51
CA LEU A 171 7.58 38.02 2.51
C LEU A 171 6.77 39.28 2.85
N ILE A 172 5.53 39.12 3.32
CA ILE A 172 4.69 40.23 3.77
C ILE A 172 5.35 40.93 4.97
N THR A 173 5.85 40.16 5.94
CA THR A 173 6.50 40.71 7.13
C THR A 173 7.76 41.50 6.76
N ALA A 174 8.59 40.94 5.88
CA ALA A 174 9.80 41.62 5.38
C ALA A 174 9.45 42.90 4.57
N ALA A 175 8.39 42.88 3.78
CA ALA A 175 7.92 44.05 3.03
C ALA A 175 7.46 45.19 3.96
N ILE A 176 6.73 44.87 5.03
CA ILE A 176 6.27 45.86 6.01
C ILE A 176 7.46 46.48 6.77
N LEU A 177 8.44 45.68 7.16
CA LEU A 177 9.62 46.15 7.91
C LEU A 177 10.58 46.98 7.05
N SER A 178 10.69 46.69 5.75
CA SER A 178 11.61 47.41 4.85
C SER A 178 11.10 48.81 4.50
N ALA A 179 9.78 49.02 4.40
CA ALA A 179 9.21 50.32 4.05
C ALA A 179 9.70 51.50 4.92
N PRO A 180 9.65 51.44 6.28
CA PRO A 180 10.17 52.52 7.11
C PRO A 180 11.70 52.62 7.08
N VAL A 181 12.42 51.49 6.98
CA VAL A 181 13.90 51.49 6.95
C VAL A 181 14.41 52.20 5.71
N THR A 182 13.82 51.91 4.55
CA THR A 182 14.16 52.60 3.30
C THR A 182 13.79 54.08 3.35
N ALA A 183 12.67 54.45 3.98
CA ALA A 183 12.29 55.85 4.16
C ALA A 183 13.31 56.63 5.03
N ILE A 184 13.82 56.02 6.10
CA ILE A 184 14.84 56.63 6.96
C ILE A 184 16.17 56.79 6.20
N ALA A 185 16.61 55.76 5.48
CA ALA A 185 17.87 55.83 4.71
C ALA A 185 17.84 56.92 3.63
N LEU A 186 16.71 57.10 2.96
CA LEU A 186 16.51 58.19 1.99
C LEU A 186 16.53 59.58 2.63
N LEU A 187 16.05 59.70 3.87
CA LEU A 187 16.07 60.95 4.63
C LEU A 187 17.51 61.32 5.02
N GLU A 188 18.33 60.34 5.43
CA GLU A 188 19.74 60.55 5.76
C GLU A 188 20.58 60.94 4.55
N ALA A 189 20.36 60.31 3.39
CA ALA A 189 21.09 60.61 2.16
C ALA A 189 20.80 62.02 1.59
N ARG A 190 19.71 62.66 2.03
CA ARG A 190 19.34 64.02 1.64
C ARG A 190 19.98 65.11 2.51
N ARG A 191 20.66 64.72 3.59
CA ARG A 191 21.31 65.62 4.54
C ARG A 191 22.75 65.88 4.17
#